data_AF-A0A559KHT9-F1
#
_entry.id   AF-A0A559KHT9-F1
#
_cell.length_a   1.000
_cell.length_b   1.000
_cell.length_c   1.000
_cell.angle_alpha   90.00
_cell.angle_beta   90.00
_cell.angle_gamma   90.00
#
_symmetry.space_group_name_H-M   'P 1'
#
loop_
_entity.id
_entity.type
_entity.pdbx_description
1 polymer ?
#
loop_
_entity_poly.entity_id
_entity_poly.type
_entity_poly.pdbx_seq_one_letter_code
_entity_poly.pdbx_strand_id
1 'polypeptide(L)'
;MTLDKQTKKELSAEYTQTFRAMGVFQIRNVKNGKIFVGGSMDLNGFKNRLEFGKQMNTNTISELQQDWNQYGGESFVFEELDQIKPKEEHAGDREQMKKYRNEVDTLLELWLENLQPYGDKGYNRRKRNG
;
A
#
# COMPACT_ATOMS: atom_id res chain seq x y z
N MET A 1 39.28 17.64 -11.78
CA MET A 1 38.83 17.78 -10.37
C MET A 1 37.40 18.29 -10.44
N THR A 2 36.46 17.39 -10.69
CA THR A 2 35.60 16.66 -9.73
C THR A 2 34.40 17.49 -9.31
N LEU A 3 33.23 17.18 -9.89
CA LEU A 3 31.94 17.43 -9.26
C LEU A 3 31.06 16.20 -9.46
N ASP A 4 31.34 15.21 -8.62
CA ASP A 4 30.46 14.13 -8.19
C ASP A 4 29.04 14.65 -7.91
N LYS A 5 28.15 14.49 -8.89
CA LYS A 5 26.69 14.61 -8.73
C LYS A 5 25.97 13.34 -9.18
N GLN A 6 26.68 12.21 -9.20
CA GLN A 6 26.14 10.86 -9.40
C GLN A 6 26.56 10.01 -8.21
N THR A 7 25.86 10.13 -7.08
CA THR A 7 25.88 9.15 -5.96
C THR A 7 25.02 9.62 -4.78
N LYS A 8 23.73 9.87 -5.03
CA LYS A 8 22.76 9.93 -3.92
C LYS A 8 21.47 9.19 -4.25
N LYS A 9 21.06 9.21 -5.53
CA LYS A 9 19.96 8.37 -6.03
C LYS A 9 20.39 6.91 -6.24
N GLU A 10 21.62 6.68 -6.68
CA GLU A 10 22.14 5.33 -6.96
C GLU A 10 22.44 4.56 -5.66
N LEU A 11 23.06 5.22 -4.67
CA LEU A 11 23.25 4.63 -3.33
C LEU A 11 21.92 4.35 -2.60
N SER A 12 20.87 5.14 -2.80
CA SER A 12 19.55 4.80 -2.23
C SER A 12 18.86 3.66 -2.96
N ALA A 13 19.06 3.52 -4.27
CA ALA A 13 18.45 2.48 -5.09
C ALA A 13 19.09 1.11 -4.80
N GLU A 14 20.41 1.05 -4.62
CA GLU A 14 21.13 -0.18 -4.30
C GLU A 14 20.86 -0.70 -2.89
N TYR A 15 20.64 0.17 -1.89
CA TYR A 15 20.24 -0.27 -0.54
C TYR A 15 18.75 -0.61 -0.42
N THR A 16 17.88 0.00 -1.24
CA THR A 16 16.44 -0.31 -1.26
C THR A 16 16.15 -1.61 -2.01
N GLN A 17 17.12 -2.14 -2.78
CA GLN A 17 16.96 -3.38 -3.54
C GLN A 17 16.97 -4.66 -2.67
N THR A 18 17.36 -4.59 -1.40
CA THR A 18 17.51 -5.79 -0.56
C THR A 18 16.22 -6.18 0.16
N PHE A 19 15.28 -5.25 0.41
CA PHE A 19 13.98 -5.60 1.00
C PHE A 19 12.84 -4.66 0.58
N ARG A 20 11.72 -5.25 0.15
CA ARG A 20 10.52 -4.49 -0.22
C ARG A 20 9.81 -4.02 1.04
N ALA A 21 9.42 -2.75 1.10
CA ALA A 21 8.61 -2.25 2.20
C ALA A 21 7.27 -3.01 2.24
N MET A 22 6.92 -3.56 3.39
CA MET A 22 5.69 -4.34 3.61
C MET A 22 4.92 -3.74 4.76
N GLY A 23 3.59 -3.91 4.75
CA GLY A 23 2.76 -3.41 5.83
C GLY A 23 1.36 -3.06 5.36
N VAL A 24 0.76 -2.10 6.04
CA VAL A 24 -0.63 -1.67 5.84
C VAL A 24 -0.64 -0.27 5.27
N PHE A 25 -1.53 -0.03 4.31
CA PHE A 25 -1.75 1.26 3.68
C PHE A 25 -3.23 1.60 3.66
N GLN A 26 -3.52 2.87 3.41
CA GLN A 26 -4.83 3.32 2.99
C GLN A 26 -4.78 4.01 1.63
N ILE A 27 -5.92 3.98 0.93
CA ILE A 27 -6.23 4.87 -0.18
C ILE A 27 -7.40 5.75 0.25
N ARG A 28 -7.17 7.06 0.31
CA ARG A 28 -8.18 8.04 0.68
C ARG A 28 -8.69 8.78 -0.54
N ASN A 29 -10.00 8.84 -0.70
CA ASN A 29 -10.63 9.76 -1.63
C ASN A 29 -10.76 11.14 -0.99
N VAL A 30 -10.03 12.12 -1.51
CA VAL A 30 -10.00 13.48 -0.95
C VAL A 30 -11.29 14.28 -1.20
N LYS A 31 -12.19 13.78 -2.06
CA LYS A 31 -13.47 14.45 -2.37
C LYS A 31 -14.57 14.14 -1.34
N ASN A 32 -14.56 12.94 -0.75
CA ASN A 32 -15.61 12.52 0.19
C ASN A 32 -15.07 11.95 1.51
N GLY A 33 -13.75 11.83 1.67
CA GLY A 33 -13.11 11.35 2.89
C GLY A 33 -13.16 9.83 3.09
N LYS A 34 -13.77 9.06 2.16
CA LYS A 34 -13.81 7.61 2.25
C LYS A 34 -12.41 7.02 2.09
N ILE A 35 -12.13 5.97 2.85
CA ILE A 35 -10.85 5.27 2.83
C ILE A 35 -11.01 3.79 2.47
N PHE A 36 -10.02 3.25 1.78
CA PHE A 36 -9.79 1.81 1.59
C PHE A 36 -8.54 1.45 2.35
N VAL A 37 -8.56 0.42 3.19
CA VAL A 37 -7.39 -0.07 3.93
C VAL A 37 -6.98 -1.43 3.39
N GLY A 38 -5.69 -1.62 3.12
CA GLY A 38 -5.17 -2.87 2.56
C GLY A 38 -3.78 -3.20 3.09
N GLY A 39 -3.43 -4.49 3.04
CA GLY A 39 -2.10 -5.00 3.36
C GLY A 39 -1.32 -5.33 2.10
N SER A 40 -0.01 -5.07 2.08
CA SER A 40 0.87 -5.43 0.96
C SER A 40 2.23 -5.95 1.43
N MET A 41 2.75 -6.93 0.69
CA MET A 41 4.14 -7.38 0.78
C MET A 41 5.09 -6.52 -0.08
N ASP A 42 4.56 -5.48 -0.72
CA ASP A 42 5.28 -4.51 -1.54
C ASP A 42 4.47 -3.21 -1.61
N LEU A 43 4.66 -2.32 -0.64
CA LEU A 43 3.97 -1.04 -0.54
C LEU A 43 4.34 -0.12 -1.72
N ASN A 44 5.62 -0.07 -2.08
CA ASN A 44 6.10 0.71 -3.22
C ASN A 44 5.50 0.21 -4.54
N GLY A 45 5.46 -1.12 -4.75
CA GLY A 45 4.82 -1.72 -5.91
C GLY A 45 3.33 -1.39 -5.99
N PHE A 46 2.62 -1.41 -4.85
CA PHE A 46 1.21 -1.05 -4.80
C PHE A 46 0.98 0.44 -5.10
N LYS A 47 1.79 1.33 -4.52
CA LYS A 47 1.76 2.77 -4.78
C LYS A 47 1.97 3.05 -6.27
N ASN A 48 2.99 2.45 -6.89
CA ASN A 48 3.26 2.61 -8.31
C ASN A 48 2.11 2.10 -9.19
N ARG A 49 1.47 0.99 -8.82
CA ARG A 49 0.27 0.49 -9.51
C ARG A 49 -0.87 1.52 -9.44
N LEU A 50 -1.11 2.14 -8.28
CA LEU A 50 -2.14 3.16 -8.15
C LEU A 50 -1.82 4.38 -9.04
N GLU A 51 -0.59 4.90 -8.98
CA GLU A 51 -0.16 6.06 -9.78
C GLU A 51 -0.26 5.78 -11.29
N PHE A 52 0.17 4.60 -11.73
CA PHE A 52 0.02 4.18 -13.13
C PHE A 52 -1.46 4.08 -13.53
N GLY A 53 -2.31 3.55 -12.64
CA GLY A 53 -3.75 3.52 -12.83
C GLY A 53 -4.35 4.92 -13.04
N LYS A 54 -3.89 5.93 -12.28
CA LYS A 54 -4.30 7.32 -12.47
C LYS A 54 -3.92 7.83 -13.85
N GLN A 55 -2.67 7.62 -14.28
CA GLN A 55 -2.15 8.07 -15.58
C GLN A 55 -2.91 7.44 -16.75
N MET A 56 -3.24 6.16 -16.65
CA MET A 56 -3.95 5.40 -17.69
C MET A 56 -5.47 5.45 -17.54
N ASN A 57 -5.99 6.28 -16.62
CA ASN A 57 -7.40 6.34 -16.23
C ASN A 57 -8.04 4.94 -16.03
N THR A 58 -7.28 4.03 -15.41
CA THR A 58 -7.65 2.63 -15.21
C THR A 58 -7.57 2.30 -13.72
N ASN A 59 -8.68 1.80 -13.17
CA ASN A 59 -8.74 1.33 -11.80
C ASN A 59 -8.60 -0.19 -11.72
N THR A 60 -7.80 -0.66 -10.77
CA THR A 60 -7.57 -2.10 -10.53
C THR A 60 -8.20 -2.60 -9.23
N ILE A 61 -8.83 -1.70 -8.44
CA ILE A 61 -9.43 -2.02 -7.14
C ILE A 61 -10.95 -1.85 -7.27
N SER A 62 -11.67 -2.96 -7.38
CA SER A 62 -13.10 -2.95 -7.72
C SER A 62 -13.94 -2.07 -6.78
N GLU A 63 -13.55 -1.99 -5.52
CA GLU A 63 -14.21 -1.21 -4.47
C GLU A 63 -14.13 0.30 -4.71
N LEU A 64 -13.13 0.78 -5.44
CA LEU A 64 -12.98 2.19 -5.78
C LEU A 64 -13.72 2.58 -7.06
N GLN A 65 -14.18 1.62 -7.87
CA GLN A 65 -14.57 1.85 -9.27
C GLN A 65 -15.64 2.92 -9.45
N GLN A 66 -16.67 2.90 -8.60
CA GLN A 66 -17.78 3.86 -8.69
C GLN A 66 -17.28 5.30 -8.48
N ASP A 67 -16.57 5.53 -7.38
CA ASP A 67 -16.03 6.85 -7.05
C ASP A 67 -14.87 7.23 -7.98
N TRP A 68 -14.12 6.26 -8.51
CA TRP A 68 -13.11 6.47 -9.52
C TRP A 68 -13.70 7.04 -10.80
N ASN A 69 -14.82 6.49 -11.27
CA ASN A 69 -15.53 7.00 -12.44
C ASN A 69 -16.14 8.38 -12.18
N GLN A 70 -16.56 8.66 -10.95
CA GLN A 70 -17.22 9.91 -10.59
C GLN A 70 -16.24 11.07 -10.34
N TYR A 71 -15.13 10.81 -9.64
CA TYR A 71 -14.21 11.84 -9.16
C TYR A 71 -12.84 11.82 -9.85
N GLY A 72 -12.57 10.80 -10.66
CA GLY A 72 -11.28 10.58 -11.32
C GLY A 72 -10.20 10.03 -10.39
N GLY A 73 -9.23 9.33 -10.98
CA GLY A 73 -8.12 8.71 -10.24
C GLY A 73 -7.27 9.67 -9.41
N GLU A 74 -7.14 10.92 -9.86
CA GLU A 74 -6.37 11.96 -9.14
C GLU A 74 -6.96 12.31 -7.76
N SER A 75 -8.24 11.98 -7.53
CA SER A 75 -8.89 12.19 -6.23
C SER A 75 -8.46 11.16 -5.17
N PHE A 76 -7.71 10.12 -5.53
CA PHE A 76 -7.29 9.05 -4.62
C PHE A 76 -5.84 9.23 -4.20
N VAL A 77 -5.55 9.20 -2.90
CA VAL A 77 -4.19 9.36 -2.36
C VAL A 77 -3.79 8.09 -1.61
N PHE A 78 -2.61 7.55 -1.93
CA PHE A 78 -2.00 6.44 -1.20
C PHE A 78 -1.24 6.95 0.02
N GLU A 79 -1.51 6.37 1.19
CA GLU A 79 -0.89 6.73 2.46
C GLU A 79 -0.50 5.44 3.18
N GLU A 80 0.72 5.38 3.72
CA GLU A 80 1.19 4.21 4.48
C GLU A 80 0.76 4.36 5.93
N LEU A 81 0.11 3.33 6.48
CA LEU A 81 -0.38 3.33 7.87
C LEU A 81 0.63 2.67 8.81
N ASP A 82 1.20 1.55 8.39
CA ASP A 82 2.15 0.78 9.18
C ASP A 82 3.13 0.01 8.30
N GLN A 83 4.32 -0.26 8.81
CA GLN A 83 5.39 -0.96 8.10
C GLN A 83 6.01 -2.05 8.97
N ILE A 84 6.21 -3.22 8.36
CA ILE A 84 7.00 -4.31 8.94
C ILE A 84 8.47 -4.07 8.63
N LYS A 85 9.29 -4.10 9.67
CA LYS A 85 10.75 -4.02 9.52
C LYS A 85 11.31 -5.40 9.18
N PRO A 86 11.97 -5.57 8.02
CA PRO A 86 12.76 -6.78 7.75
C PRO A 86 13.75 -7.08 8.86
N LYS A 87 13.90 -8.37 9.17
CA LYS A 87 15.17 -8.90 9.67
C LYS A 87 16.02 -9.28 8.46
N GLU A 88 17.14 -8.60 8.28
CA GLU A 88 18.05 -8.74 7.13
C GLU A 88 18.65 -10.16 7.01
N GLU A 89 18.75 -10.89 8.12
CA GLU A 89 19.41 -12.20 8.21
C GLU A 89 18.72 -13.36 7.46
N HIS A 90 17.45 -13.21 7.06
CA HIS A 90 16.65 -14.28 6.42
C HIS A 90 15.79 -13.81 5.22
N ALA A 91 16.21 -12.74 4.54
CA ALA A 91 15.50 -12.23 3.37
C ALA A 91 15.48 -13.29 2.24
N GLY A 92 14.29 -13.83 1.94
CA GLY A 92 14.09 -14.81 0.87
C GLY A 92 13.70 -16.22 1.33
N ASP A 93 13.73 -16.51 2.63
CA ASP A 93 13.21 -17.78 3.16
C ASP A 93 11.67 -17.84 3.05
N ARG A 94 11.14 -18.99 2.61
CA ARG A 94 9.70 -19.16 2.37
C ARG A 94 8.89 -19.12 3.67
N GLU A 95 9.41 -19.66 4.76
CA GLU A 95 8.74 -19.61 6.06
C GLU A 95 8.76 -18.20 6.63
N GLN A 96 9.88 -17.48 6.47
CA GLN A 96 9.98 -16.09 6.89
C GLN A 96 9.02 -15.18 6.10
N MET A 97 8.89 -15.37 4.79
CA MET A 97 7.90 -14.64 3.98
C MET A 97 6.46 -14.95 4.38
N LYS A 98 6.17 -16.18 4.81
CA LYS A 98 4.86 -16.54 5.37
C LYS A 98 4.60 -15.82 6.70
N LYS A 99 5.60 -15.73 7.58
CA LYS A 99 5.49 -14.98 8.85
C LYS A 99 5.19 -13.50 8.59
N TYR A 100 5.93 -12.86 7.70
CA TYR A 100 5.66 -11.46 7.33
C TYR A 100 4.26 -11.27 6.76
N ARG A 101 3.78 -12.19 5.91
CA ARG A 101 2.40 -12.11 5.39
C ARG A 101 1.35 -12.21 6.50
N ASN A 102 1.54 -13.12 7.45
CA ASN A 102 0.63 -13.25 8.59
C ASN A 102 0.64 -11.98 9.45
N GLU A 103 1.82 -11.38 9.65
CA GLU A 103 1.96 -10.14 10.41
C GLU A 103 1.28 -8.95 9.68
N VAL A 104 1.40 -8.86 8.35
CA VAL A 104 0.64 -7.87 7.55
C VAL A 104 -0.86 -8.08 7.72
N ASP A 105 -1.33 -9.33 7.70
CA ASP A 105 -2.76 -9.65 7.85
C ASP A 105 -3.27 -9.26 9.25
N THR A 106 -2.50 -9.58 10.31
CA THR A 106 -2.83 -9.17 11.68
C THR A 106 -2.87 -7.64 11.83
N LEU A 107 -1.87 -6.92 11.30
CA LEU A 107 -1.88 -5.45 11.31
C LEU A 107 -3.08 -4.91 10.55
N LEU A 108 -3.40 -5.48 9.39
CA LEU A 108 -4.55 -5.08 8.58
C LEU A 108 -5.84 -5.25 9.36
N GLU A 109 -6.03 -6.38 10.06
CA GLU A 109 -7.21 -6.63 10.89
C GLU A 109 -7.35 -5.58 12.00
N LEU A 110 -6.27 -5.29 12.73
CA LEU A 110 -6.26 -4.24 13.77
C LEU A 110 -6.64 -2.86 13.21
N TRP A 111 -6.10 -2.50 12.04
CA TRP A 111 -6.42 -1.23 11.39
C TRP A 111 -7.86 -1.18 10.89
N LEU A 112 -8.40 -2.28 10.36
CA LEU A 112 -9.80 -2.39 9.96
C LEU A 112 -10.75 -2.27 11.15
N GLU A 113 -10.40 -2.88 12.29
CA GLU A 113 -11.16 -2.78 13.53
C GLU A 113 -11.18 -1.35 14.09
N ASN A 114 -10.04 -0.65 14.03
CA ASN A 114 -9.91 0.72 14.52
C ASN A 114 -10.61 1.74 13.60
N LEU A 115 -10.29 1.72 12.30
CA LEU A 115 -10.77 2.73 11.35
C LEU A 115 -12.21 2.49 10.90
N GLN A 116 -12.71 1.25 10.99
CA GLN A 116 -14.02 0.85 10.50
C GLN A 116 -14.35 1.43 9.10
N PRO A 117 -13.51 1.19 8.07
CA PRO A 117 -13.61 1.82 6.75
C PRO A 117 -14.72 1.18 5.88
N TYR A 118 -15.94 1.18 6.40
CA TYR A 118 -17.10 0.50 5.83
C TYR A 118 -18.23 1.49 5.54
N GLY A 119 -19.07 1.17 4.55
CA GLY A 119 -20.27 1.95 4.23
C GLY A 119 -19.94 3.39 3.85
N ASP A 120 -20.51 4.36 4.57
CA ASP A 120 -20.27 5.79 4.30
C ASP A 120 -18.85 6.25 4.63
N LYS A 121 -18.11 5.50 5.44
CA LYS A 121 -16.75 5.85 5.88
C LYS A 121 -15.64 5.25 5.00
N GLY A 122 -15.95 4.26 4.17
CA GLY A 122 -14.89 3.61 3.41
C GLY A 122 -15.35 2.56 2.42
N TYR A 123 -14.36 2.04 1.71
CA TYR A 123 -14.54 1.15 0.55
C TYR A 123 -14.38 -0.33 0.91
N ASN A 124 -13.87 -0.66 2.10
CA ASN A 124 -13.71 -2.06 2.48
C ASN A 124 -15.08 -2.73 2.62
N ARG A 125 -15.13 -4.02 2.26
CA ARG A 125 -16.29 -4.85 2.52
C ARG A 125 -16.10 -5.54 3.87
N ARG A 126 -17.14 -5.56 4.70
CA ARG A 126 -17.14 -6.40 5.89
C ARG A 126 -17.04 -7.86 5.46
N LYS A 127 -16.08 -8.61 5.99
CA LYS A 127 -16.11 -10.07 5.87
C LYS A 127 -17.45 -10.51 6.47
N ARG A 128 -18.30 -11.17 5.68
CA ARG A 128 -19.49 -11.84 6.21
C ARG A 128 -18.97 -12.99 7.06
N ASN A 129 -19.02 -12.85 8.37
CA ASN A 129 -18.89 -13.99 9.27
C ASN A 129 -20.11 -14.87 9.00
N GLY A 130 -19.90 -15.97 8.28
CA GLY A 130 -20.87 -17.04 8.08
C GLY A 130 -20.73 -18.08 9.16
#